data_AF-A0A2N5ZEE4-F1
#
_entry.id   AF-A0A2N5ZEE4-F1
#
_cell.length_a   1.000
_cell.length_b   1.000
_cell.length_c   1.000
_cell.angle_alpha   90.00
_cell.angle_beta   90.00
_cell.angle_gamma   90.00
#
_symmetry.space_group_name_H-M   'P 1'
#
loop_
_entity.id
_entity.type
_entity.pdbx_description
1 polymer ?
#
loop_
_entity_poly.entity_id
_entity_poly.type
_entity_poly.pdbx_seq_one_letter_code
_entity_poly.pdbx_strand_id
1 'polypeptide(L)'
;MHSNVSTDTPKETEPEAKPQLNTNVSVSSKSCGMDLKKYHDAVVSISAKSNDDAKLTIAKQVADNYCLTASQIKVIMEQFNTDKTRVDFAKFAYLKCDNRNDYHIVNDTFKSETSIQELDKYIQTKKF
;
A
#
# COMPACT_ATOMS: atom_id res chain seq x y z
N MET A 1 21.76 42.01 33.99
CA MET A 1 21.24 40.64 34.19
C MET A 1 21.14 40.00 32.83
N HIS A 2 21.80 38.87 32.64
CA HIS A 2 21.83 38.11 31.38
C HIS A 2 20.48 37.40 31.13
N SER A 3 20.02 37.37 29.87
CA SER A 3 19.89 36.16 29.05
C SER A 3 18.85 36.33 27.93
N ASN A 4 19.29 36.05 26.70
CA ASN A 4 18.43 35.79 25.54
C ASN A 4 17.80 34.39 25.65
N VAL A 5 16.57 34.22 25.16
CA VAL A 5 16.17 33.00 24.44
C VAL A 5 15.10 33.36 23.40
N SER A 6 15.46 33.12 22.14
CA SER A 6 14.51 32.87 21.05
C SER A 6 14.05 31.42 21.13
N THR A 7 12.79 31.15 20.77
CA THR A 7 12.47 30.36 19.57
C THR A 7 10.97 30.41 19.30
N ASP A 8 10.65 30.85 18.09
CA ASP A 8 9.39 30.69 17.35
C ASP A 8 8.82 29.27 17.37
N THR A 9 7.49 29.16 17.33
CA THR A 9 6.74 28.47 16.25
C THR A 9 5.24 28.72 16.42
N PRO A 10 4.58 29.50 15.53
CA PRO A 10 3.14 29.44 15.33
C PRO A 10 2.76 28.16 14.58
N LYS A 11 1.79 27.46 15.18
CA LYS A 11 0.99 26.39 14.58
C LYS A 11 0.11 26.96 13.46
N GLU A 12 -0.11 26.12 12.45
CA GLU A 12 -1.20 26.17 11.46
C GLU A 12 -1.00 27.10 10.26
N THR A 13 -0.75 26.50 9.09
CA THR A 13 -1.42 26.92 7.85
C THR A 13 -1.49 25.73 6.89
N GLU A 14 -2.68 25.16 6.80
CA GLU A 14 -3.21 24.46 5.64
C GLU A 14 -3.25 25.42 4.44
N PRO A 15 -2.90 24.95 3.24
CA PRO A 15 -3.69 25.39 2.09
C PRO A 15 -4.16 24.19 1.27
N GLU A 16 -5.47 23.92 1.34
CA GLU A 16 -6.21 23.36 0.22
C GLU A 16 -6.22 24.37 -0.95
N ALA A 17 -5.75 23.95 -2.12
CA ALA A 17 -6.32 24.36 -3.41
C ALA A 17 -5.90 23.37 -4.50
N LYS A 18 -6.83 22.48 -4.86
CA LYS A 18 -6.72 21.52 -5.96
C LYS A 18 -6.99 22.22 -7.30
N PRO A 19 -6.18 22.01 -8.35
CA PRO A 19 -6.66 22.12 -9.72
C PRO A 19 -7.44 20.85 -10.10
N GLN A 20 -8.74 20.98 -10.34
CA GLN A 20 -9.53 19.91 -10.95
C GLN A 20 -9.31 19.92 -12.46
N LEU A 21 -8.64 18.89 -12.99
CA LEU A 21 -8.65 18.60 -14.41
C LEU A 21 -9.88 17.75 -14.74
N ASN A 22 -10.71 18.31 -15.59
CA ASN A 22 -11.88 17.71 -16.20
C ASN A 22 -11.49 16.66 -17.25
N THR A 23 -11.75 15.38 -16.97
CA THR A 23 -11.82 14.39 -18.04
C THR A 23 -13.10 13.60 -17.92
N ASN A 24 -14.09 14.11 -18.63
CA ASN A 24 -15.36 13.45 -18.87
C ASN A 24 -15.11 12.32 -19.89
N VAL A 25 -14.91 11.09 -19.42
CA VAL A 25 -14.99 9.90 -20.27
C VAL A 25 -15.75 8.82 -19.52
N SER A 26 -17.01 8.64 -19.93
CA SER A 26 -17.86 7.50 -19.61
C SER A 26 -17.42 6.32 -20.47
N VAL A 27 -16.84 5.29 -19.87
CA VAL A 27 -17.00 3.91 -20.36
C VAL A 27 -17.07 2.96 -19.16
N SER A 28 -18.26 2.40 -18.96
CA SER A 28 -18.50 1.24 -18.11
C SER A 28 -17.81 0.01 -18.71
N SER A 29 -16.70 -0.36 -18.11
CA SER A 29 -16.06 -1.66 -18.19
C SER A 29 -15.40 -1.83 -16.83
N LYS A 30 -15.53 -2.98 -16.16
CA LYS A 30 -14.80 -3.24 -14.92
C LYS A 30 -13.31 -3.35 -15.24
N SER A 31 -12.68 -2.21 -15.54
CA SER A 31 -11.24 -2.05 -15.56
C SER A 31 -10.81 -2.10 -14.11
N CYS A 32 -10.46 -3.30 -13.65
CA CYS A 32 -9.93 -3.47 -12.31
C CYS A 32 -8.48 -2.93 -12.22
N GLY A 33 -7.81 -2.69 -13.35
CA GLY A 33 -6.46 -2.12 -13.38
C GLY A 33 -6.37 -0.74 -12.73
N MET A 34 -5.36 -0.58 -11.87
CA MET A 34 -5.03 0.71 -11.25
C MET A 34 -4.20 1.56 -12.20
N ASP A 35 -4.61 2.82 -12.42
CA ASP A 35 -3.78 3.80 -13.13
C ASP A 35 -2.47 4.11 -12.36
N LEU A 36 -1.38 4.35 -13.08
CA LEU A 36 -0.05 4.55 -12.50
C LEU A 36 0.00 5.73 -11.52
N LYS A 37 -0.67 6.85 -11.84
CA LYS A 37 -0.69 8.01 -10.96
C LYS A 37 -1.43 7.68 -9.67
N LYS A 38 -2.59 7.02 -9.78
CA LYS A 38 -3.36 6.59 -8.60
C LYS A 38 -2.56 5.63 -7.72
N TYR A 39 -1.83 4.71 -8.34
CA TYR A 39 -0.95 3.78 -7.64
C TYR A 39 0.14 4.52 -6.86
N HIS A 40 0.82 5.47 -7.52
CA HIS A 40 1.83 6.29 -6.86
C HIS A 40 1.25 7.08 -5.68
N ASP A 41 0.12 7.75 -5.87
CA ASP A 41 -0.56 8.52 -4.82
C ASP A 41 -0.95 7.62 -3.62
N ALA A 42 -1.35 6.38 -3.89
CA ALA A 42 -1.64 5.39 -2.85
C ALA A 42 -0.39 4.98 -2.08
N VAL A 43 0.72 4.67 -2.75
CA VAL A 43 2.00 4.33 -2.09
C VAL A 43 2.49 5.48 -1.21
N VAL A 44 2.43 6.72 -1.70
CA VAL A 44 2.77 7.92 -0.91
C VAL A 44 1.88 8.05 0.33
N SER A 45 0.57 7.80 0.18
CA SER A 45 -0.38 7.87 1.29
C SER A 45 -0.14 6.80 2.35
N ILE A 46 0.31 5.61 1.94
CA ILE A 46 0.70 4.51 2.82
C ILE A 46 2.02 4.86 3.53
N SER A 47 3.05 5.27 2.79
CA SER A 47 4.38 5.56 3.34
C SER A 47 4.36 6.73 4.33
N ALA A 48 3.42 7.67 4.19
CA ALA A 48 3.24 8.80 5.11
C ALA A 48 2.74 8.40 6.51
N LYS A 49 2.25 7.17 6.71
CA LYS A 49 1.82 6.70 8.04
C LYS A 49 3.00 6.19 8.87
N SER A 50 2.98 6.46 10.17
CA SER A 50 4.08 6.09 11.08
C SER A 50 4.02 4.64 11.57
N ASN A 51 2.83 4.03 11.62
CA ASN A 51 2.62 2.68 12.14
C ASN A 51 1.99 1.73 11.10
N ASP A 52 2.28 0.44 11.26
CA ASP A 52 1.86 -0.63 10.33
C ASP A 52 0.34 -0.80 10.25
N ASP A 53 -0.41 -0.60 11.34
CA ASP A 53 -1.86 -0.79 11.35
C ASP A 53 -2.58 0.23 10.44
N ALA A 54 -2.16 1.50 10.52
CA ALA A 54 -2.67 2.56 9.65
C ALA A 54 -2.27 2.33 8.18
N LYS A 55 -1.02 1.90 7.93
CA LYS A 55 -0.56 1.51 6.59
C LYS A 55 -1.41 0.38 6.01
N LEU A 56 -1.66 -0.64 6.82
CA LEU A 56 -2.38 -1.85 6.43
C LEU A 56 -3.83 -1.55 6.07
N THR A 57 -4.47 -0.68 6.85
CA THR A 57 -5.85 -0.23 6.59
C THR A 57 -5.96 0.41 5.20
N ILE A 58 -5.07 1.34 4.87
CA ILE A 58 -5.06 2.02 3.56
C ILE A 58 -4.69 1.03 2.44
N ALA A 59 -3.69 0.18 2.66
CA ALA A 59 -3.26 -0.82 1.68
C ALA A 59 -4.40 -1.79 1.32
N LYS A 60 -5.17 -2.27 2.32
CA LYS A 60 -6.35 -3.12 2.10
C LYS A 60 -7.44 -2.38 1.31
N GLN A 61 -7.71 -1.11 1.64
CA GLN A 61 -8.65 -0.28 0.87
C GLN A 61 -8.24 -0.13 -0.60
N VAL A 62 -6.95 0.07 -0.87
CA VAL A 62 -6.43 0.16 -2.24
C VAL A 62 -6.63 -1.15 -2.99
N ALA A 63 -6.22 -2.28 -2.40
CA ALA A 63 -6.35 -3.61 -2.98
C ALA A 63 -7.80 -4.11 -3.11
N ASP A 64 -8.75 -3.53 -2.37
CA ASP A 64 -10.17 -3.83 -2.53
C ASP A 64 -10.80 -3.14 -3.74
N ASN A 65 -10.33 -1.93 -4.05
CA ASN A 65 -10.88 -1.09 -5.10
C ASN A 65 -10.20 -1.30 -6.47
N TYR A 66 -8.99 -1.87 -6.47
CA TYR A 66 -8.19 -2.05 -7.67
C TYR A 66 -7.50 -3.43 -7.68
N CYS A 67 -7.34 -3.99 -8.87
CA CYS A 67 -6.48 -5.13 -9.15
C CYS A 67 -5.05 -4.63 -9.24
N LEU A 68 -4.23 -5.20 -8.37
CA LEU A 68 -2.80 -4.94 -8.31
C LEU A 68 -2.05 -6.11 -8.92
N THR A 69 -0.95 -5.82 -9.57
CA THR A 69 0.02 -6.84 -9.96
C THR A 69 0.83 -7.30 -8.75
N ALA A 70 1.43 -8.49 -8.82
CA ALA A 70 2.35 -8.99 -7.81
C ALA A 70 3.48 -7.99 -7.53
N SER A 71 3.98 -7.28 -8.56
CA SER A 71 5.04 -6.27 -8.41
C SER A 71 4.56 -5.05 -7.64
N GLN A 72 3.33 -4.58 -7.90
CA GLN A 72 2.74 -3.48 -7.16
C GLN A 72 2.48 -3.85 -5.69
N ILE A 73 2.04 -5.08 -5.44
CA ILE A 73 1.82 -5.64 -4.10
C ILE A 73 3.15 -5.72 -3.34
N LYS A 74 4.23 -6.19 -3.99
CA LYS A 74 5.59 -6.23 -3.42
C LYS A 74 6.02 -4.85 -2.90
N VAL A 75 5.89 -3.81 -3.72
CA VAL A 75 6.28 -2.43 -3.33
C VAL A 75 5.44 -1.89 -2.17
N ILE A 76 4.14 -2.23 -2.11
CA ILE A 76 3.30 -1.89 -0.95
C ILE A 76 3.78 -2.64 0.30
N MET A 77 4.15 -3.92 0.18
CA MET A 77 4.67 -4.72 1.29
C MET A 77 5.97 -4.17 1.88
N GLU A 78 6.83 -3.59 1.03
CA GLU A 78 8.07 -2.92 1.46
C GLU A 78 7.82 -1.72 2.38
N GLN A 79 6.60 -1.15 2.36
CA GLN A 79 6.25 -0.03 3.24
C GLN A 79 6.00 -0.47 4.69
N PHE A 80 5.79 -1.76 4.95
CA PHE A 80 5.56 -2.28 6.31
C PHE A 80 6.86 -2.57 7.04
N ASN A 81 6.84 -2.37 8.36
CA ASN A 81 8.00 -2.55 9.22
C ASN A 81 8.18 -4.01 9.66
N THR A 82 7.06 -4.74 9.81
CA THR A 82 7.04 -6.10 10.37
C THR A 82 6.56 -7.14 9.37
N ASP A 83 7.15 -8.34 9.44
CA ASP A 83 6.73 -9.45 8.60
C ASP A 83 5.30 -9.92 8.90
N LYS A 84 4.84 -9.76 10.15
CA LYS A 84 3.45 -10.03 10.53
C LYS A 84 2.46 -9.24 9.65
N THR A 85 2.69 -7.93 9.50
CA THR A 85 1.85 -7.06 8.68
C THR A 85 1.97 -7.40 7.19
N ARG A 86 3.20 -7.71 6.73
CA ARG A 86 3.44 -8.14 5.35
C ARG A 86 2.66 -9.40 5.01
N VAL A 87 2.64 -10.40 5.90
CA VAL A 87 1.91 -11.66 5.67
C VAL A 87 0.40 -11.41 5.64
N ASP A 88 -0.13 -10.60 6.56
CA ASP A 88 -1.56 -10.25 6.57
C ASP A 88 -1.96 -9.58 5.25
N PHE A 89 -1.20 -8.57 4.81
CA PHE A 89 -1.46 -7.91 3.55
C PHE A 89 -1.29 -8.84 2.34
N ALA A 90 -0.23 -9.66 2.30
CA ALA A 90 0.03 -10.59 1.20
C ALA A 90 -1.09 -11.62 1.04
N LYS A 91 -1.62 -12.15 2.14
CA LYS A 91 -2.76 -13.07 2.11
C LYS A 91 -4.00 -12.40 1.55
N PHE A 92 -4.28 -11.17 2.01
CA PHE A 92 -5.40 -10.38 1.53
C PHE A 92 -5.29 -10.08 0.03
N ALA A 93 -4.13 -9.59 -0.41
CA ALA A 93 -3.90 -9.16 -1.77
C ALA A 93 -3.82 -10.33 -2.78
N TYR A 94 -3.47 -11.54 -2.35
CA TYR A 94 -3.37 -12.71 -3.23
C TYR A 94 -4.67 -13.00 -3.99
N LEU A 95 -5.82 -12.87 -3.32
CA LEU A 95 -7.13 -13.10 -3.93
C LEU A 95 -7.51 -12.04 -4.97
N LYS A 96 -6.88 -10.86 -4.90
CA LYS A 96 -7.15 -9.68 -5.72
C LYS A 96 -6.03 -9.41 -6.74
N CYS A 97 -4.98 -10.24 -6.73
CA CYS A 97 -3.84 -10.08 -7.61
C CYS A 97 -4.21 -10.46 -9.05
N ASP A 98 -3.81 -9.59 -9.98
CA ASP A 98 -4.06 -9.75 -11.41
C ASP A 98 -3.21 -10.88 -12.03
N ASN A 99 -1.91 -10.90 -11.74
CA ASN A 99 -0.94 -11.90 -12.22
C ASN A 99 -0.46 -12.83 -11.10
N ARG A 100 -1.35 -13.66 -10.55
CA ARG A 100 -1.02 -14.61 -9.45
C ARG A 100 0.11 -15.59 -9.75
N ASN A 101 0.40 -15.87 -11.03
CA ASN A 101 1.52 -16.74 -11.41
C ASN A 101 2.87 -16.16 -10.94
N ASP A 102 2.97 -14.84 -10.85
CA ASP A 102 4.20 -14.14 -10.46
C ASP A 102 4.24 -13.86 -8.96
N TYR A 103 3.29 -14.36 -8.17
CA TYR A 103 3.13 -13.95 -6.77
C TYR A 103 4.33 -14.31 -5.87
N HIS A 104 5.17 -15.25 -6.29
CA HIS A 104 6.38 -15.64 -5.59
C HIS A 104 7.33 -14.46 -5.32
N ILE A 105 7.31 -13.40 -6.14
CA ILE A 105 8.21 -12.24 -6.00
C ILE A 105 7.98 -11.45 -4.70
N VAL A 106 6.81 -11.58 -4.07
CA VAL A 106 6.53 -10.90 -2.80
C VAL A 106 7.34 -11.50 -1.65
N ASN A 107 7.86 -12.72 -1.82
CA ASN A 107 8.64 -13.42 -0.81
C ASN A 107 9.93 -12.66 -0.45
N ASP A 108 10.50 -11.92 -1.41
CA ASP A 108 11.71 -11.10 -1.22
C ASP A 108 11.55 -10.01 -0.15
N THR A 109 10.31 -9.67 0.21
CA THR A 109 10.04 -8.61 1.20
C THR A 109 10.07 -9.13 2.63
N PHE A 110 9.98 -10.45 2.85
CA PHE A 110 10.04 -11.03 4.20
C PHE A 110 11.46 -11.13 4.70
N LYS A 111 11.64 -10.88 5.99
CA LYS A 111 12.92 -11.06 6.69
C LYS A 111 13.06 -12.49 7.24
N SER A 112 11.95 -13.20 7.43
CA SER A 112 11.90 -14.55 8.02
C SER A 112 11.36 -15.59 7.05
N GLU A 113 12.02 -16.75 7.00
CA GLU A 113 11.53 -17.93 6.29
C GLU A 113 10.17 -18.43 6.81
N THR A 114 9.88 -18.26 8.11
CA THR A 114 8.59 -18.67 8.69
C THR A 114 7.44 -17.89 8.05
N SER A 115 7.65 -16.61 7.74
CA SER A 115 6.65 -15.77 7.08
C SER A 115 6.41 -16.17 5.62
N ILE A 116 7.47 -16.57 4.92
CA ILE A 116 7.38 -17.16 3.58
C ILE A 116 6.55 -18.45 3.63
N GLN A 117 6.89 -19.38 4.54
CA GLN A 117 6.16 -20.65 4.71
C GLN A 117 4.69 -20.43 5.08
N GLU A 118 4.38 -19.41 5.89
CA GLU A 118 3.02 -19.07 6.26
C GLU A 118 2.20 -18.58 5.06
N LEU A 119 2.80 -17.75 4.19
CA LEU A 119 2.17 -17.30 2.95
C LEU A 119 1.97 -18.48 1.99
N ASP A 120 2.99 -19.33 1.81
CA ASP A 120 2.93 -20.50 0.93
C ASP A 120 1.82 -21.47 1.35
N LYS A 121 1.72 -21.76 2.65
CA LYS A 121 0.62 -22.58 3.20
C LYS A 121 -0.73 -21.97 2.86
N TYR A 122 -0.90 -20.66 3.04
CA TYR A 122 -2.15 -19.99 2.68
C TYR A 122 -2.46 -20.11 1.19
N ILE A 123 -1.49 -19.85 0.31
CA ILE A 123 -1.66 -19.93 -1.14
C ILE A 123 -2.08 -21.34 -1.57
N GLN A 124 -1.49 -22.39 -0.99
CA GLN A 124 -1.87 -23.78 -1.26
C GLN A 124 -3.36 -24.04 -0.97
N THR A 125 -3.93 -23.45 0.09
CA THR A 125 -5.37 -23.59 0.39
C THR A 125 -6.31 -22.91 -0.63
N LYS A 126 -5.77 -22.07 -1.51
CA LYS A 126 -6.53 -21.31 -2.52
C LYS A 126 -6.37 -21.85 -3.94
N LYS A 127 -5.62 -22.95 -4.12
CA LYS A 127 -5.43 -23.64 -5.41
C LYS A 127 -6.53 -24.67 -5.70
N PHE A 128 -7.80 -24.28 -5.55
CA PHE A 128 -8.97 -25.13 -5.80
C PHE A 128 -10.07 -24.34 -6.48
#